data_AF-A0AAU0R352-F1
#
_entry.id   AF-A0AAU0R352-F1
#
_cell.length_a   1.000
_cell.length_b   1.000
_cell.length_c   1.000
_cell.angle_alpha   90.00
_cell.angle_beta   90.00
_cell.angle_gamma   90.00
#
_symmetry.space_group_name_H-M   'P 1'
#
loop_
_entity.id
_entity.type
_entity.pdbx_description
1 polymer ?
#
loop_
_entity_poly.entity_id
_entity_poly.type
_entity_poly.pdbx_seq_one_letter_code
_entity_poly.pdbx_strand_id
1 'polypeptide(L)'
;MGLDQYYRNRQRRSPTNTPIPKNRFFKTFEVRSKLRETDSEVKILEKIAETFQSNIQVNESLKITSKRPYCVSCEEVIQQFQGMFKNVKLEFVNGIKPQNMNVYELKTFLEQKGDVLTGCSSFQVRSLERYFKIKLPMVYKDFLYAMGIDAGRFMKGSDAFYRHLYNLKDGFLSELFYTDLELLENSFVFWTHQGYQYAFFLLDAGDNPPVYYYLEGETEFKKIESLSAFWEREMPDN
;
A
#
# COMPACT_ATOMS: atom_id res chain seq x y z
N MET A 1 35.57 0.11 10.70
CA MET A 1 34.62 0.15 9.57
C MET A 1 33.22 0.06 10.15
N GLY A 2 32.43 1.12 10.00
CA GLY A 2 31.19 1.33 10.76
C GLY A 2 30.03 0.47 10.30
N LEU A 3 29.20 0.06 11.26
CA LEU A 3 27.93 -0.68 11.09
C LEU A 3 27.01 -0.05 10.03
N ASP A 4 27.09 1.26 9.85
CA ASP A 4 26.32 2.04 8.88
C ASP A 4 26.52 1.61 7.42
N GLN A 5 27.73 1.12 7.08
CA GLN A 5 28.04 0.69 5.72
C GLN A 5 27.53 -0.72 5.42
N TYR A 6 27.27 -1.52 6.46
CA TYR A 6 26.73 -2.88 6.34
C TYR A 6 25.21 -2.88 6.04
N TYR A 7 24.46 -1.91 6.60
CA TYR A 7 23.01 -1.83 6.42
C TYR A 7 22.55 -1.22 5.08
N ARG A 8 23.34 -0.32 4.47
CA ARG A 8 22.99 0.26 3.17
C ARG A 8 23.02 -0.75 2.01
N ASN A 9 23.81 -1.81 2.11
CA ASN A 9 24.03 -2.75 1.02
C ASN A 9 23.06 -3.94 0.97
N ARG A 10 22.04 -4.03 1.85
CA ARG A 10 21.16 -5.22 1.92
C ARG A 10 19.67 -5.02 1.69
N GLN A 11 19.20 -3.82 1.33
CA GLN A 11 17.79 -3.59 0.98
C GLN A 11 17.32 -4.30 -0.33
N ARG A 12 18.12 -5.20 -0.91
CA ARG A 12 17.73 -6.04 -2.07
C ARG A 12 18.05 -7.52 -1.87
N ARG A 13 17.77 -8.08 -0.70
CA ARG A 13 17.66 -9.54 -0.58
C ARG A 13 16.39 -9.89 0.17
N SER A 14 15.49 -10.58 -0.52
CA SER A 14 14.33 -11.22 0.10
C SER A 14 14.80 -12.07 1.30
N PRO A 15 14.12 -11.98 2.48
CA PRO A 15 14.41 -12.83 3.64
C PRO A 15 14.33 -14.34 3.34
N THR A 16 13.72 -14.72 2.22
CA THR A 16 13.64 -16.11 1.75
C THR A 16 15.01 -16.75 1.51
N ASN A 17 16.05 -15.96 1.22
CA ASN A 17 17.42 -16.46 0.98
C ASN A 17 18.31 -16.49 2.24
N THR A 18 17.78 -16.19 3.43
CA THR A 18 18.53 -16.40 4.68
C THR A 18 18.56 -17.90 4.99
N PRO A 19 19.76 -18.52 5.11
CA PRO A 19 19.89 -19.93 5.47
C PRO A 19 19.23 -20.19 6.83
N ILE A 20 18.64 -21.37 7.00
CA ILE A 20 18.12 -21.80 8.30
C ILE A 20 19.33 -21.96 9.24
N PRO A 21 19.37 -21.26 10.39
CA PRO A 21 20.46 -21.41 11.35
C PRO A 21 20.58 -22.85 11.85
N LYS A 22 21.81 -23.37 11.94
CA LYS A 22 22.06 -24.76 12.41
C LYS A 22 21.72 -24.94 13.90
N ASN A 23 21.88 -23.90 14.70
CA ASN A 23 21.47 -23.85 16.10
C ASN A 23 20.30 -22.88 16.21
N ARG A 24 19.17 -23.38 16.74
CA ARG A 24 17.92 -22.63 16.88
C ARG A 24 17.75 -22.18 18.33
N PHE A 25 17.49 -20.90 18.52
CA PHE A 25 17.19 -20.30 19.81
C PHE A 25 15.71 -20.39 20.16
N PHE A 26 14.83 -20.41 19.15
CA PHE A 26 13.39 -20.34 19.36
C PHE A 26 12.67 -21.57 18.81
N LYS A 27 11.70 -22.05 19.58
CA LYS A 27 10.81 -23.14 19.18
C LYS A 27 9.65 -22.58 18.38
N THR A 28 9.38 -23.19 17.24
CA THR A 28 8.19 -22.97 16.42
C THR A 28 7.32 -24.22 16.40
N PHE A 29 6.03 -24.07 16.11
CA PHE A 29 5.11 -25.18 15.91
C PHE A 29 4.34 -25.04 14.59
N GLU A 30 3.74 -26.14 14.13
CA GLU A 30 2.96 -26.12 12.90
C GLU A 30 1.65 -25.36 13.08
N VAL A 31 1.37 -24.45 12.14
CA VAL A 31 0.08 -23.74 12.07
C VAL A 31 -0.54 -24.00 10.71
N ARG A 32 -1.68 -24.71 10.70
CA ARG A 32 -2.39 -25.18 9.50
C ARG A 32 -1.50 -26.08 8.61
N SER A 33 -0.83 -27.06 9.22
CA SER A 33 0.05 -28.03 8.53
C SER A 33 1.22 -27.40 7.77
N LYS A 34 1.64 -26.20 8.17
CA LYS A 34 2.83 -25.53 7.65
C LYS A 34 3.83 -25.32 8.77
N LEU A 35 5.04 -25.83 8.57
CA LEU A 35 6.20 -25.59 9.43
C LEU A 35 6.59 -24.11 9.37
N ARG A 36 6.59 -23.46 10.53
CA ARG A 36 6.84 -22.01 10.69
C ARG A 36 8.29 -21.66 10.92
N GLU A 37 9.15 -22.68 10.95
CA GLU A 37 10.59 -22.54 11.13
C GLU A 37 11.29 -21.77 10.00
N THR A 38 10.61 -21.58 8.86
CA THR A 38 11.10 -20.83 7.70
C THR A 38 10.49 -19.45 7.54
N ASP A 39 9.55 -19.07 8.42
CA ASP A 39 8.91 -17.76 8.39
C ASP A 39 9.96 -16.65 8.58
N SER A 40 9.76 -15.52 7.90
CA SER A 40 10.79 -14.47 7.81
C SER A 40 11.06 -13.84 9.18
N GLU A 41 10.03 -13.69 9.99
CA GLU A 41 10.06 -13.20 11.36
C GLU A 41 10.94 -14.09 12.24
N VAL A 42 10.78 -15.42 12.12
CA VAL A 42 11.56 -16.40 12.88
C VAL A 42 13.04 -16.32 12.47
N LYS A 43 13.34 -16.30 11.16
CA LYS A 43 14.71 -16.18 10.67
C LYS A 43 15.40 -14.88 11.12
N ILE A 44 14.66 -13.77 11.15
CA ILE A 44 15.17 -12.47 11.61
C ILE A 44 15.51 -12.55 13.11
N LEU A 45 14.58 -13.02 13.94
CA LEU A 45 14.77 -13.11 15.38
C LEU A 45 15.91 -14.07 15.75
N GLU A 46 16.01 -15.22 15.09
CA GLU A 46 17.12 -16.16 15.25
C GLU A 46 18.47 -15.52 14.91
N LYS A 47 18.54 -14.77 13.81
CA LYS A 47 19.78 -14.09 13.41
C LYS A 47 20.19 -12.99 14.39
N ILE A 48 19.21 -12.27 14.92
CA ILE A 48 19.43 -11.26 15.94
C ILE A 48 19.92 -11.91 17.24
N ALA A 49 19.31 -13.02 17.66
CA ALA A 49 19.73 -13.76 18.85
C ALA A 49 21.18 -14.29 18.72
N GLU A 50 21.55 -14.84 17.56
CA GLU A 50 22.93 -15.27 17.26
C GLU A 50 23.93 -14.09 17.38
N THR A 51 23.51 -12.91 16.93
CA THR A 51 24.34 -11.69 16.97
C THR A 51 24.48 -11.15 18.40
N PHE A 52 23.40 -11.15 19.20
CA PHE A 52 23.43 -10.68 20.58
C PHE A 52 24.19 -11.61 21.53
N GLN A 53 24.20 -12.92 21.27
CA GLN A 53 25.04 -13.85 22.04
C GLN A 53 26.54 -13.63 21.87
N SER A 54 26.95 -13.00 20.75
CA SER A 54 28.35 -12.79 20.42
C SER A 54 28.89 -11.40 20.80
N ASN A 55 28.04 -10.42 21.18
CA ASN A 55 28.44 -9.15 21.77
C ASN A 55 27.24 -8.22 22.12
N ILE A 56 27.37 -7.50 23.25
CA ILE A 56 26.72 -6.21 23.63
C ILE A 56 25.48 -6.26 24.56
N GLN A 57 25.54 -5.45 25.63
CA GLN A 57 24.39 -4.88 26.34
C GLN A 57 23.64 -3.90 25.41
N VAL A 58 22.61 -4.39 24.71
CA VAL A 58 21.83 -3.53 23.81
C VAL A 58 20.68 -2.90 24.59
N ASN A 59 20.81 -1.60 24.89
CA ASN A 59 19.76 -0.75 25.46
C ASN A 59 18.87 -0.09 24.36
N GLU A 60 18.86 -0.65 23.15
CA GLU A 60 18.15 -0.07 22.00
C GLU A 60 16.78 -0.74 21.80
N SER A 61 15.80 0.07 21.38
CA SER A 61 14.48 -0.42 21.00
C SER A 61 14.50 -0.99 19.58
N LEU A 62 14.05 -2.24 19.41
CA LEU A 62 13.91 -2.87 18.11
C LEU A 62 12.43 -2.84 17.69
N LYS A 63 12.12 -2.15 16.59
CA LYS A 63 10.78 -2.11 16.01
C LYS A 63 10.66 -3.12 14.88
N ILE A 64 9.73 -4.07 15.01
CA ILE A 64 9.42 -5.07 13.99
C ILE A 64 8.02 -4.77 13.44
N THR A 65 7.93 -4.52 12.14
CA THR A 65 6.67 -4.24 11.44
C THR A 65 6.40 -5.36 10.45
N SER A 66 5.24 -6.01 10.57
CA SER A 66 4.78 -7.00 9.59
C SER A 66 3.61 -6.49 8.78
N LYS A 67 3.64 -6.80 7.48
CA LYS A 67 2.57 -6.47 6.52
C LYS A 67 1.38 -7.44 6.60
N ARG A 68 1.51 -8.52 7.37
CA ARG A 68 0.45 -9.51 7.61
C ARG A 68 0.27 -9.71 9.11
N PRO A 69 -0.92 -10.12 9.58
CA PRO A 69 -1.08 -10.54 10.96
C PRO A 69 -0.06 -11.61 11.32
N TYR A 70 0.59 -11.48 12.47
CA TYR A 70 1.44 -12.53 13.01
C TYR A 70 0.61 -13.81 13.18
N CYS A 71 1.18 -14.96 12.83
CA CYS A 71 0.56 -16.22 13.21
C CYS A 71 0.87 -16.53 14.68
N VAL A 72 0.05 -17.37 15.32
CA VAL A 72 0.23 -17.75 16.74
C VAL A 72 1.64 -18.28 17.02
N SER A 73 2.27 -18.98 16.06
CA SER A 73 3.66 -19.42 16.22
C SER A 73 4.68 -18.28 16.17
N CYS A 74 4.44 -17.20 15.41
CA CYS A 74 5.31 -16.03 15.43
C CYS A 74 5.16 -15.25 16.75
N GLU A 75 3.97 -15.19 17.32
CA GLU A 75 3.72 -14.58 18.63
C GLU A 75 4.48 -15.31 19.74
N GLU A 76 4.50 -16.65 19.74
CA GLU A 76 5.29 -17.41 20.72
C GLU A 76 6.80 -17.22 20.56
N VAL A 77 7.31 -17.14 19.32
CA VAL A 77 8.73 -16.85 19.07
C VAL A 77 9.10 -15.45 19.57
N ILE A 78 8.20 -14.48 19.38
CA ILE A 78 8.36 -13.12 19.90
C ILE A 78 8.45 -13.12 21.43
N GLN A 79 7.56 -13.85 22.11
CA GLN A 79 7.59 -13.98 23.57
C GLN A 79 8.88 -14.65 24.06
N GLN A 80 9.33 -15.71 23.39
CA GLN A 80 10.59 -16.38 23.71
C GLN A 80 11.78 -15.41 23.57
N PHE A 81 11.80 -14.58 22.52
CA PHE A 81 12.84 -13.56 22.34
C PHE A 81 12.81 -12.52 23.47
N GLN A 82 11.64 -11.98 23.83
CA GLN A 82 11.50 -11.01 24.93
C GLN A 82 11.94 -11.61 26.28
N GLY A 83 11.64 -12.89 26.52
CA GLY A 83 12.10 -13.60 27.71
C GLY A 83 13.63 -13.76 27.76
N MET A 84 14.25 -14.00 26.61
CA MET A 84 15.69 -14.18 26.46
C MET A 84 16.47 -12.87 26.56
N PHE A 85 15.92 -11.76 26.06
CA PHE A 85 16.56 -10.45 26.00
C PHE A 85 15.75 -9.38 26.73
N LYS A 86 15.71 -9.45 28.06
CA LYS A 86 14.92 -8.55 28.92
C LYS A 86 15.29 -7.06 28.81
N ASN A 87 16.49 -6.76 28.30
CA ASN A 87 16.99 -5.38 28.15
C ASN A 87 16.67 -4.76 26.78
N VAL A 88 16.07 -5.53 25.85
CA VAL A 88 15.69 -5.04 24.52
C VAL A 88 14.21 -4.68 24.51
N LYS A 89 13.90 -3.40 24.31
CA LYS A 89 12.51 -2.95 24.13
C LYS A 89 12.03 -3.31 22.73
N LEU A 90 11.16 -4.30 22.61
CA LEU A 90 10.58 -4.68 21.32
C LEU A 90 9.24 -3.98 21.10
N GLU A 91 9.11 -3.27 19.98
CA GLU A 91 7.86 -2.68 19.52
C GLU A 91 7.38 -3.43 18.27
N PHE A 92 6.30 -4.20 18.43
CA PHE A 92 5.67 -4.90 17.31
C PHE A 92 4.49 -4.09 16.80
N VAL A 93 4.43 -3.92 15.48
CA VAL A 93 3.22 -3.40 14.85
C VAL A 93 2.61 -4.48 13.97
N ASN A 94 1.41 -4.91 14.34
CA ASN A 94 0.70 -6.06 13.79
C ASN A 94 -0.33 -5.58 12.75
N GLY A 95 -0.30 -6.16 11.54
CA GLY A 95 -1.38 -5.98 10.57
C GLY A 95 -1.68 -4.54 10.16
N ILE A 96 -0.70 -3.62 10.17
CA ILE A 96 -0.96 -2.24 9.75
C ILE A 96 -1.36 -2.22 8.27
N LYS A 97 -2.52 -1.64 7.97
CA LYS A 97 -2.78 -1.04 6.65
C LYS A 97 -1.74 0.07 6.48
N PRO A 98 -0.78 -0.03 5.55
CA PRO A 98 0.28 0.96 5.43
C PRO A 98 -0.33 2.34 5.20
N GLN A 99 -0.13 3.25 6.16
CA GLN A 99 -0.51 4.65 6.06
C GLN A 99 0.59 5.41 5.32
N ASN A 100 0.22 6.40 4.51
CA ASN A 100 1.11 7.18 3.63
C ASN A 100 1.78 6.33 2.54
N MET A 101 1.04 5.38 1.97
CA MET A 101 1.52 4.49 0.93
C MET A 101 1.54 5.19 -0.42
N ASN A 102 2.71 5.26 -1.06
CA ASN A 102 2.75 5.71 -2.45
C ASN A 102 2.22 4.63 -3.39
N VAL A 103 1.89 5.00 -4.62
CA VAL A 103 1.27 4.08 -5.60
C VAL A 103 2.12 2.81 -5.83
N TYR A 104 3.46 2.91 -5.84
CA TYR A 104 4.33 1.75 -6.07
C TYR A 104 4.31 0.77 -4.88
N GLU A 105 4.17 1.29 -3.67
CA GLU A 105 3.98 0.49 -2.48
C GLU A 105 2.61 -0.19 -2.50
N LEU A 106 1.55 0.51 -2.93
CA LEU A 106 0.21 -0.07 -3.13
C LEU A 106 0.25 -1.20 -4.18
N LYS A 107 0.90 -0.95 -5.32
CA LYS A 107 1.14 -1.96 -6.36
C LYS A 107 1.80 -3.20 -5.77
N THR A 108 2.89 -3.00 -5.03
CA THR A 108 3.63 -4.10 -4.37
C THR A 108 2.75 -4.87 -3.40
N PHE A 109 1.92 -4.18 -2.61
CA PHE A 109 1.01 -4.80 -1.67
C PHE A 109 -0.03 -5.70 -2.36
N LEU A 110 -0.67 -5.20 -3.41
CA LEU A 110 -1.65 -5.93 -4.22
C LEU A 110 -1.01 -7.16 -4.90
N GLU A 111 0.18 -7.01 -5.50
CA GLU A 111 0.92 -8.14 -6.09
C GLU A 111 1.27 -9.22 -5.04
N GLN A 112 1.64 -8.81 -3.82
CA GLN A 112 1.89 -9.74 -2.70
C GLN A 112 0.63 -10.46 -2.21
N LYS A 113 -0.57 -9.95 -2.52
CA LYS A 113 -1.86 -10.58 -2.25
C LYS A 113 -2.34 -11.47 -3.40
N GLY A 114 -1.55 -11.56 -4.48
CA GLY A 114 -1.80 -12.41 -5.64
C GLY A 114 -2.57 -11.71 -6.77
N ASP A 115 -2.77 -10.40 -6.69
CA ASP A 115 -3.39 -9.64 -7.76
C ASP A 115 -2.39 -9.40 -8.90
N VAL A 116 -2.84 -9.56 -10.15
CA VAL A 116 -2.07 -9.24 -11.34
C VAL A 116 -2.48 -7.86 -11.82
N LEU A 117 -1.51 -6.94 -11.86
CA LEU A 117 -1.77 -5.54 -12.19
C LEU A 117 -1.19 -5.22 -13.57
N THR A 118 -1.94 -4.47 -14.36
CA THR A 118 -1.50 -4.01 -15.69
C THR A 118 -1.55 -2.48 -15.75
N GLY A 119 -0.39 -1.89 -15.98
CA GLY A 119 -0.23 -0.45 -16.13
C GLY A 119 -0.44 0.06 -17.55
N CYS A 120 -0.78 1.34 -17.66
CA CYS A 120 -0.73 2.07 -18.92
C CYS A 120 0.71 2.25 -19.39
N SER A 121 0.91 2.22 -20.70
CA SER A 121 2.15 2.68 -21.31
C SER A 121 2.26 4.22 -21.29
N SER A 122 3.47 4.74 -21.46
CA SER A 122 3.69 6.18 -21.64
C SER A 122 2.95 6.75 -22.85
N PHE A 123 2.72 5.95 -23.90
CA PHE A 123 1.91 6.35 -25.04
C PHE A 123 0.43 6.52 -24.67
N GLN A 124 -0.14 5.61 -23.89
CA GLN A 124 -1.53 5.70 -23.44
C GLN A 124 -1.76 6.93 -22.55
N VAL A 125 -0.88 7.17 -21.57
CA VAL A 125 -0.98 8.36 -20.70
C VAL A 125 -0.85 9.65 -21.50
N ARG A 126 0.11 9.75 -22.43
CA ARG A 126 0.21 10.91 -23.33
C ARG A 126 -1.01 11.08 -24.24
N SER A 127 -1.62 9.98 -24.69
CA SER A 127 -2.83 10.03 -25.51
C SER A 127 -4.03 10.54 -24.71
N LEU A 128 -4.14 10.13 -23.45
CA LEU A 128 -5.15 10.63 -22.51
C LEU A 128 -4.99 12.14 -22.28
N GLU A 129 -3.78 12.59 -21.91
CA GLU A 129 -3.47 14.02 -21.72
C GLU A 129 -3.76 14.83 -22.99
N ARG A 130 -3.43 14.31 -24.17
CA ARG A 130 -3.70 14.96 -25.45
C ARG A 130 -5.19 15.03 -25.77
N TYR A 131 -5.93 13.96 -25.53
CA TYR A 131 -7.37 13.89 -25.79
C TYR A 131 -8.11 14.96 -24.98
N PHE A 132 -7.81 15.04 -23.69
CA PHE A 132 -8.44 16.01 -22.78
C PHE A 132 -7.80 17.40 -22.85
N LYS A 133 -6.64 17.55 -23.50
CA LYS A 133 -5.84 18.79 -23.53
C LYS A 133 -5.42 19.26 -22.13
N ILE A 134 -5.00 18.32 -21.30
CA ILE A 134 -4.64 18.54 -19.89
C ILE A 134 -3.22 18.06 -19.59
N LYS A 135 -2.72 18.39 -18.40
CA LYS A 135 -1.60 17.70 -17.77
C LYS A 135 -2.10 17.00 -16.52
N LEU A 136 -1.78 15.72 -16.38
CA LEU A 136 -2.19 14.95 -15.21
C LEU A 136 -1.17 15.09 -14.06
N PRO A 137 -1.65 15.19 -12.81
CA PRO A 137 -0.80 15.18 -11.62
C PRO A 137 0.13 13.96 -11.59
N MET A 138 1.35 14.12 -11.07
CA MET A 138 2.32 13.02 -11.03
C MET A 138 1.78 11.77 -10.30
N VAL A 139 1.13 11.93 -9.15
CA VAL A 139 0.58 10.80 -8.38
C VAL A 139 -0.49 10.04 -9.18
N TYR A 140 -1.31 10.74 -9.97
CA TYR A 140 -2.30 10.09 -10.82
C TYR A 140 -1.63 9.34 -11.98
N LYS A 141 -0.57 9.90 -12.58
CA LYS A 141 0.20 9.20 -13.61
C LYS A 141 0.88 7.95 -13.07
N ASP A 142 1.43 8.01 -11.85
CA ASP A 142 1.98 6.82 -11.18
C ASP A 142 0.91 5.73 -11.05
N PHE A 143 -0.33 6.08 -10.67
CA PHE A 143 -1.45 5.14 -10.64
C PHE A 143 -1.71 4.52 -12.02
N LEU A 144 -1.78 5.36 -13.06
CA LEU A 144 -1.98 4.87 -14.42
C LEU A 144 -0.86 3.93 -14.86
N TYR A 145 0.41 4.27 -14.59
CA TYR A 145 1.57 3.44 -14.93
C TYR A 145 1.65 2.14 -14.13
N ALA A 146 1.16 2.13 -12.89
CA ALA A 146 1.19 0.95 -12.04
C ALA A 146 0.07 -0.03 -12.38
N MET A 147 -1.15 0.47 -12.59
CA MET A 147 -2.37 -0.36 -12.64
C MET A 147 -3.53 0.29 -13.40
N GLY A 148 -3.26 1.24 -14.30
CA GLY A 148 -4.30 1.98 -15.03
C GLY A 148 -5.07 1.18 -16.07
N ILE A 149 -4.65 -0.04 -16.44
CA ILE A 149 -5.41 -0.93 -17.33
C ILE A 149 -6.23 -1.94 -16.52
N ASP A 150 -5.61 -2.55 -15.51
CA ASP A 150 -6.23 -3.53 -14.63
C ASP A 150 -5.53 -3.52 -13.26
N ALA A 151 -6.30 -3.57 -12.17
CA ALA A 151 -5.79 -3.63 -10.81
C ALA A 151 -6.24 -4.90 -10.04
N GLY A 152 -6.65 -5.95 -10.75
CA GLY A 152 -7.09 -7.20 -10.14
C GLY A 152 -8.35 -6.99 -9.31
N ARG A 153 -8.31 -7.32 -8.01
CA ARG A 153 -9.46 -7.09 -7.11
C ARG A 153 -9.57 -5.65 -6.60
N PHE A 154 -8.52 -4.85 -6.73
CA PHE A 154 -8.57 -3.44 -6.32
C PHE A 154 -9.55 -2.67 -7.21
N MET A 155 -10.36 -1.80 -6.61
CA MET A 155 -11.39 -1.02 -7.32
C MET A 155 -12.51 -1.86 -7.98
N LYS A 156 -12.71 -3.11 -7.57
CA LYS A 156 -13.82 -3.92 -8.10
C LYS A 156 -15.17 -3.24 -7.84
N GLY A 157 -15.98 -3.13 -8.90
CA GLY A 157 -17.24 -2.37 -8.87
C GLY A 157 -17.09 -0.87 -9.12
N SER A 158 -15.87 -0.42 -9.44
CA SER A 158 -15.57 0.98 -9.74
C SER A 158 -14.98 1.12 -11.14
N ASP A 159 -15.34 2.21 -11.81
CA ASP A 159 -14.75 2.59 -13.09
C ASP A 159 -13.66 3.63 -12.85
N ALA A 160 -12.40 3.18 -12.88
CA ALA A 160 -11.22 4.02 -12.61
C ALA A 160 -10.05 3.79 -13.58
N PHE A 161 -10.26 2.95 -14.61
CA PHE A 161 -9.22 2.48 -15.51
C PHE A 161 -9.29 3.20 -16.85
N TYR A 162 -8.17 3.18 -17.59
CA TYR A 162 -7.92 3.91 -18.84
C TYR A 162 -9.11 3.92 -19.82
N ARG A 163 -9.77 2.78 -20.01
CA ARG A 163 -10.92 2.65 -20.93
C ARG A 163 -12.16 3.42 -20.48
N HIS A 164 -12.33 3.65 -19.17
CA HIS A 164 -13.48 4.33 -18.59
C HIS A 164 -13.33 5.85 -18.59
N LEU A 165 -12.10 6.34 -18.43
CA LEU A 165 -11.81 7.76 -18.16
C LEU A 165 -12.42 8.73 -19.17
N TYR A 166 -12.59 8.28 -20.42
CA TYR A 166 -13.18 9.06 -21.51
C TYR A 166 -14.62 9.52 -21.26
N ASN A 167 -15.39 8.75 -20.49
CA ASN A 167 -16.84 8.95 -20.36
C ASN A 167 -17.28 9.31 -18.92
N LEU A 168 -16.38 9.24 -17.94
CA LEU A 168 -16.72 9.45 -16.52
C LEU A 168 -17.30 10.84 -16.24
N LYS A 169 -16.76 11.86 -16.91
CA LYS A 169 -17.23 13.24 -16.73
C LYS A 169 -18.68 13.40 -17.17
N ASP A 170 -19.05 12.84 -18.32
CA ASP A 170 -20.41 12.94 -18.86
C ASP A 170 -21.42 12.20 -17.98
N GLY A 171 -21.03 11.05 -17.43
CA GLY A 171 -21.81 10.34 -16.42
C GLY A 171 -22.05 11.21 -15.19
N PHE A 172 -21.00 11.83 -14.64
CA PHE A 172 -21.14 12.66 -13.45
C PHE A 172 -21.98 13.93 -13.70
N LEU A 173 -21.82 14.58 -14.86
CA LEU A 173 -22.64 15.74 -15.22
C LEU A 173 -24.13 15.37 -15.32
N SER A 174 -24.45 14.16 -15.75
CA SER A 174 -25.84 13.67 -15.80
C SER A 174 -26.44 13.53 -14.40
N GLU A 175 -25.64 13.11 -13.42
CA GLU A 175 -26.07 13.03 -12.01
C GLU A 175 -26.25 14.43 -11.40
N LEU A 176 -25.29 15.33 -11.63
CA LEU A 176 -25.35 16.69 -11.09
C LEU A 176 -26.52 17.52 -11.64
N PHE A 177 -27.01 17.19 -12.85
CA PHE A 177 -28.18 17.85 -13.45
C PHE A 177 -29.44 17.83 -12.56
N TYR A 178 -29.56 16.83 -11.68
CA TYR A 178 -30.68 16.70 -10.75
C TYR A 178 -30.42 17.37 -9.38
N THR A 179 -29.35 18.16 -9.27
CA THR A 179 -28.91 18.79 -8.02
C THR A 179 -28.62 20.27 -8.23
N ASP A 180 -28.47 21.02 -7.14
CA ASP A 180 -27.98 22.41 -7.17
C ASP A 180 -26.44 22.50 -7.23
N LEU A 181 -25.75 21.37 -7.35
CA LEU A 181 -24.29 21.32 -7.40
C LEU A 181 -23.76 21.48 -8.82
N GLU A 182 -22.72 22.29 -8.96
CA GLU A 182 -21.98 22.43 -10.20
C GLU A 182 -20.58 21.83 -10.08
N LEU A 183 -20.17 21.12 -11.12
CA LEU A 183 -18.82 20.59 -11.19
C LEU A 183 -17.83 21.75 -11.33
N LEU A 184 -16.83 21.80 -10.43
CA LEU A 184 -15.79 22.84 -10.46
C LEU A 184 -15.05 22.86 -11.80
N GLU A 185 -14.68 24.06 -12.24
CA GLU A 185 -13.79 24.23 -13.41
C GLU A 185 -12.45 23.50 -13.20
N ASN A 186 -11.78 23.12 -14.30
CA ASN A 186 -10.51 22.38 -14.27
C ASN A 186 -10.56 21.04 -13.52
N SER A 187 -11.75 20.48 -13.31
CA SER A 187 -11.95 19.16 -12.74
C SER A 187 -11.62 18.04 -13.72
N PHE A 188 -11.00 16.99 -13.18
CA PHE A 188 -10.83 15.72 -13.85
C PHE A 188 -11.51 14.62 -13.04
N VAL A 189 -12.62 14.09 -13.58
CA VAL A 189 -13.37 12.97 -12.98
C VAL A 189 -12.63 11.68 -13.32
N PHE A 190 -12.18 10.97 -12.29
CA PHE A 190 -11.27 9.84 -12.48
C PHE A 190 -11.79 8.52 -11.91
N TRP A 191 -12.90 8.56 -11.19
CA TRP A 191 -13.46 7.40 -10.51
C TRP A 191 -14.96 7.54 -10.31
N THR A 192 -15.68 6.44 -10.50
CA THR A 192 -17.05 6.25 -10.00
C THR A 192 -17.21 4.87 -9.40
N HIS A 193 -18.06 4.72 -8.39
CA HIS A 193 -18.46 3.43 -7.85
C HIS A 193 -19.92 3.18 -8.11
N GLN A 194 -20.20 2.13 -8.89
CA GLN A 194 -21.55 1.66 -9.20
C GLN A 194 -22.53 2.75 -9.71
N GLY A 195 -22.00 3.86 -10.24
CA GLY A 195 -22.80 4.95 -10.84
C GLY A 195 -23.40 5.97 -9.89
N TYR A 196 -23.30 5.79 -8.56
CA TYR A 196 -23.91 6.72 -7.56
C TYR A 196 -22.86 7.42 -6.68
N GLN A 197 -21.58 7.14 -6.88
CA GLN A 197 -20.47 7.84 -6.24
C GLN A 197 -19.50 8.32 -7.30
N TYR A 198 -18.95 9.53 -7.14
CA TYR A 198 -17.99 10.10 -8.08
C TYR A 198 -16.86 10.77 -7.34
N ALA A 199 -15.66 10.68 -7.90
CA ALA A 199 -14.50 11.41 -7.39
C ALA A 199 -13.78 12.14 -8.51
N PHE A 200 -13.32 13.36 -8.19
CA PHE A 200 -12.59 14.22 -9.09
C PHE A 200 -11.50 14.99 -8.34
N PHE A 201 -10.51 15.49 -9.07
CA PHE A 201 -9.51 16.43 -8.55
C PHE A 201 -9.39 17.63 -9.49
N LEU A 202 -8.81 18.72 -9.00
CA LEU A 202 -8.50 19.90 -9.80
C LEU A 202 -7.11 19.77 -10.42
N LEU A 203 -6.99 20.06 -11.71
CA LEU A 203 -5.75 19.88 -12.49
C LEU A 203 -4.62 20.84 -12.09
N ASP A 204 -4.95 21.95 -11.42
CA ASP A 204 -4.04 22.99 -10.97
C ASP A 204 -3.67 22.89 -9.48
N ALA A 205 -4.18 21.88 -8.76
CA ALA A 205 -3.95 21.70 -7.33
C ALA A 205 -2.66 20.92 -6.98
N GLY A 206 -1.66 20.93 -7.86
CA GLY A 206 -0.35 20.31 -7.66
C GLY A 206 -0.27 18.84 -8.08
N ASP A 207 0.87 18.20 -7.79
CA ASP A 207 1.16 16.82 -8.23
C ASP A 207 0.46 15.72 -7.41
N ASN A 208 0.00 16.06 -6.20
CA ASN A 208 -0.82 15.22 -5.33
C ASN A 208 -2.04 16.01 -4.83
N PRO A 209 -2.98 16.34 -5.73
CA PRO A 209 -4.08 17.24 -5.43
C PRO A 209 -5.06 16.62 -4.43
N PRO A 210 -5.80 17.45 -3.67
CA PRO A 210 -6.98 17.02 -2.95
C PRO A 210 -8.01 16.37 -3.88
N VAL A 211 -8.78 15.44 -3.33
CA VAL A 211 -9.87 14.77 -4.04
C VAL A 211 -11.21 15.27 -3.50
N TYR A 212 -12.12 15.58 -4.41
CA TYR A 212 -13.49 15.89 -4.12
C TYR A 212 -14.35 14.68 -4.46
N TYR A 213 -15.30 14.38 -3.60
CA TYR A 213 -16.10 13.17 -3.64
C TYR A 213 -17.58 13.52 -3.48
N TYR A 214 -18.40 12.94 -4.34
CA TYR A 214 -19.86 13.05 -4.35
C TYR A 214 -20.48 11.67 -4.10
N LEU A 215 -21.54 11.66 -3.31
CA LEU A 215 -22.44 10.53 -3.11
C LEU A 215 -23.85 11.02 -3.47
N GLU A 216 -24.60 10.22 -4.22
CA GLU A 216 -25.98 10.53 -4.59
C GLU A 216 -26.81 11.01 -3.39
N GLY A 217 -27.51 12.13 -3.59
CA GLY A 217 -28.34 12.77 -2.56
C GLY A 217 -27.61 13.73 -1.62
N GLU A 218 -26.27 13.82 -1.69
CA GLU A 218 -25.52 14.84 -0.96
C GLU A 218 -25.69 16.23 -1.61
N THR A 219 -25.69 17.27 -0.80
CA THR A 219 -25.82 18.67 -1.25
C THR A 219 -24.48 19.41 -1.28
N GLU A 220 -23.37 18.71 -1.00
CA GLU A 220 -22.02 19.27 -1.07
C GLU A 220 -20.98 18.19 -1.43
N PHE A 221 -19.84 18.63 -1.99
CA PHE A 221 -18.71 17.74 -2.23
C PHE A 221 -17.90 17.55 -0.95
N LYS A 222 -17.68 16.29 -0.56
CA LYS A 222 -16.76 15.94 0.51
C LYS A 222 -15.32 16.01 0.02
N LYS A 223 -14.40 16.46 0.87
CA LYS A 223 -12.98 16.62 0.52
C LYS A 223 -12.11 15.59 1.21
N ILE A 224 -11.22 14.97 0.45
CA ILE A 224 -10.10 14.15 0.92
C ILE A 224 -8.82 14.92 0.64
N GLU A 225 -7.89 14.88 1.59
CA GLU A 225 -6.67 15.70 1.60
C GLU A 225 -5.79 15.54 0.35
N SER A 226 -5.74 14.34 -0.25
CA SER A 226 -4.89 14.04 -1.41
C SER A 226 -5.35 12.82 -2.20
N LEU A 227 -4.85 12.66 -3.43
CA LEU A 227 -5.00 11.44 -4.22
C LEU A 227 -4.41 10.22 -3.50
N SER A 228 -3.25 10.35 -2.86
CA SER A 228 -2.67 9.26 -2.06
C SER A 228 -3.61 8.79 -0.95
N ALA A 229 -4.19 9.72 -0.20
CA ALA A 229 -5.15 9.41 0.85
C ALA A 229 -6.43 8.77 0.30
N PHE A 230 -6.88 9.17 -0.89
CA PHE A 230 -8.00 8.51 -1.57
C PHE A 230 -7.68 7.04 -1.86
N TRP A 231 -6.50 6.72 -2.39
CA TRP A 231 -6.11 5.32 -2.65
C TRP A 231 -6.03 4.47 -1.39
N GLU A 232 -5.55 5.04 -0.28
CA GLU A 232 -5.53 4.37 1.02
C GLU A 232 -6.93 4.08 1.55
N ARG A 233 -7.88 5.01 1.38
CA ARG A 233 -9.30 4.81 1.73
C ARG A 233 -9.90 3.63 0.97
N GLU A 234 -9.63 3.55 -0.34
CA GLU A 234 -10.20 2.53 -1.22
C GLU A 234 -9.49 1.17 -1.15
N MET A 235 -8.44 1.03 -0.33
CA MET A 235 -7.79 -0.26 -0.15
C MET A 235 -8.77 -1.28 0.43
N PRO A 236 -8.87 -2.50 -0.12
CA PRO A 236 -9.73 -3.54 0.42
C PRO A 236 -9.35 -3.88 1.86
N ASP A 237 -10.36 -4.14 2.68
CA ASP A 237 -10.16 -4.65 4.04
C ASP A 237 -9.60 -6.08 4.02
N ASN A 238 -8.83 -6.42 5.06
CA ASN A 238 -8.09 -7.68 5.18
C ASN A 238 -8.99 -8.90 5.35
#